data_AF-A0A8C5HNH8-F1
#
_entry.id   AF-A0A8C5HNH8-F1
#
_cell.length_a   1.000
_cell.length_b   1.000
_cell.length_c   1.000
_cell.angle_alpha   90.00
_cell.angle_beta   90.00
_cell.angle_gamma   90.00
#
_symmetry.space_group_name_H-M   'P 1'
#
loop_
_entity.id
_entity.type
_entity.pdbx_description
1 polymer ?
#
loop_
_entity_poly.entity_id
_entity_poly.type
_entity_poly.pdbx_seq_one_letter_code
_entity_poly.pdbx_strand_id
1 'polypeptide(L)'
;SSTNTLKGSIEDVSVTFEDQQKINKFARNTRRMRELKDEIEDKKKTLQNLQDGSDELMMLDDDSSPIPYMIGDVFISHSQEETQEMLEAAKETLEQTVKGLEGRVSAIQQLLGDLKVQLYAKFGDNINLEADES
;
A
#
# COMPACT_ATOMS: atom_id res chain seq x y z
N SER A 1 -48.84 33.21 -11.45
CA SER A 1 -47.85 33.98 -10.69
C SER A 1 -47.51 33.17 -9.46
N SER A 2 -46.29 32.71 -9.21
CA SER A 2 -45.02 33.40 -9.39
C SER A 2 -43.90 32.42 -9.73
N THR A 3 -43.15 32.77 -10.77
CA THR A 3 -41.81 32.28 -11.08
C THR A 3 -40.86 32.68 -9.96
N ASN A 4 -40.07 31.74 -9.43
CA ASN A 4 -38.83 32.08 -8.75
C ASN A 4 -37.69 31.26 -9.33
N THR A 5 -37.13 31.81 -10.41
CA THR A 5 -35.90 31.38 -11.06
C THR A 5 -34.73 31.78 -10.17
N LEU A 6 -34.19 30.83 -9.39
CA LEU A 6 -32.87 30.99 -8.77
C LEU A 6 -31.81 30.68 -9.82
N LYS A 7 -31.44 31.74 -10.55
CA LYS A 7 -30.27 31.82 -11.41
C LYS A 7 -29.06 32.12 -10.53
N GLY A 8 -28.15 31.16 -10.41
CA GLY A 8 -26.86 31.27 -9.71
C GLY A 8 -25.84 30.31 -10.32
N SER A 9 -25.28 30.73 -11.48
CA SER A 9 -24.06 30.25 -12.17
C SER A 9 -23.66 28.76 -12.06
N ILE A 10 -24.17 27.93 -12.99
CA ILE A 10 -23.68 26.56 -13.28
C ILE A 10 -23.08 26.52 -14.72
N GLU A 11 -22.45 27.60 -15.13
CA GLU A 11 -21.71 27.80 -16.39
C GLU A 11 -20.40 28.50 -15.94
N ASP A 12 -19.15 28.12 -16.21
CA ASP A 12 -18.53 27.43 -17.35
C ASP A 12 -17.11 26.93 -16.94
N VAL A 13 -16.95 25.76 -16.32
CA VAL A 13 -15.64 25.10 -16.35
C VAL A 13 -15.70 23.96 -17.35
N SER A 14 -15.33 24.27 -18.60
CA SER A 14 -15.25 23.25 -19.65
C SER A 14 -14.16 22.23 -19.28
N VAL A 15 -14.58 20.97 -19.08
CA VAL A 15 -13.67 19.86 -18.85
C VAL A 15 -13.04 19.49 -20.19
N THR A 16 -11.74 19.70 -20.33
CA THR A 16 -11.03 19.30 -21.54
C THR A 16 -10.73 17.81 -21.52
N PHE A 17 -10.40 17.25 -22.67
CA PHE A 17 -9.92 15.87 -22.75
C PHE A 17 -8.69 15.62 -21.85
N GLU A 18 -7.76 16.59 -21.79
CA GLU A 18 -6.57 16.51 -20.93
C GLU A 18 -6.94 16.48 -19.44
N ASP A 19 -7.95 17.24 -19.02
CA ASP A 19 -8.42 17.21 -17.63
C ASP A 19 -9.02 15.85 -17.28
N GLN A 20 -9.85 15.30 -18.17
CA GLN A 20 -10.42 13.97 -17.97
C GLN A 20 -9.33 12.90 -17.88
N GLN A 21 -8.24 13.04 -18.66
CA GLN A 21 -7.07 12.16 -18.54
C GLN A 21 -6.39 12.31 -17.18
N LYS A 22 -6.25 13.53 -16.64
CA LYS A 22 -5.70 13.77 -15.29
C LYS A 22 -6.59 13.17 -14.21
N ILE A 23 -7.91 13.33 -14.31
CA ILE A 23 -8.91 12.73 -13.38
C ILE A 23 -8.82 11.20 -13.42
N ASN A 24 -8.79 10.60 -14.62
CA ASN A 24 -8.66 9.16 -14.78
C ASN A 24 -7.30 8.65 -14.26
N LYS A 25 -6.23 9.43 -14.43
CA LYS A 25 -4.92 9.13 -13.87
C LYS A 25 -4.95 9.19 -12.35
N PHE A 26 -5.61 10.19 -11.76
CA PHE A 26 -5.78 10.33 -10.33
C PHE A 26 -6.49 9.10 -9.75
N ALA A 27 -7.68 8.76 -10.26
CA ALA A 27 -8.45 7.60 -9.80
C ALA A 27 -7.66 6.29 -9.86
N ARG A 28 -6.93 6.05 -10.96
CA ARG A 28 -6.08 4.86 -11.11
C ARG A 28 -4.93 4.82 -10.11
N ASN A 29 -4.26 5.94 -9.88
CA ASN A 29 -3.15 6.03 -8.94
C ASN A 29 -3.63 5.89 -7.49
N THR A 30 -4.79 6.45 -7.14
CA THR A 30 -5.40 6.27 -5.81
C THR A 30 -5.72 4.81 -5.55
N ARG A 31 -6.35 4.12 -6.51
CA ARG A 31 -6.61 2.68 -6.40
C ARG A 31 -5.30 1.89 -6.22
N ARG A 32 -4.29 2.18 -7.05
CA ARG A 32 -3.00 1.49 -6.98
C ARG A 32 -2.28 1.73 -5.65
N MET A 33 -2.36 2.94 -5.12
CA MET A 33 -1.80 3.28 -3.81
C MET A 33 -2.46 2.48 -2.70
N ARG A 34 -3.80 2.35 -2.70
CA ARG A 34 -4.52 1.54 -1.73
C ARG A 34 -4.10 0.07 -1.79
N GLU A 35 -4.09 -0.52 -2.98
CA GLU A 35 -3.63 -1.90 -3.19
C GLU A 35 -2.20 -2.13 -2.65
N LEU A 36 -1.29 -1.15 -2.85
CA LEU A 36 0.07 -1.23 -2.31
C LEU A 36 0.12 -1.09 -0.79
N LYS A 37 -0.74 -0.23 -0.19
CA LYS A 37 -0.85 -0.11 1.27
C LYS A 37 -1.36 -1.41 1.89
N ASP A 38 -2.37 -2.04 1.29
CA ASP A 38 -2.91 -3.33 1.72
C ASP A 38 -1.82 -4.42 1.64
N GLU A 39 -1.07 -4.48 0.53
CA GLU A 39 0.06 -5.40 0.36
C GLU A 39 1.17 -5.19 1.41
N ILE A 40 1.47 -3.93 1.77
CA ILE A 40 2.43 -3.61 2.83
C ILE A 40 1.92 -4.14 4.18
N GLU A 41 0.65 -3.97 4.49
CA GLU A 41 0.06 -4.45 5.74
C GLU A 41 0.16 -5.98 5.87
N ASP A 42 -0.17 -6.71 4.80
CA ASP A 42 -0.07 -8.17 4.78
C ASP A 42 1.38 -8.66 4.94
N LYS A 43 2.33 -7.95 4.32
CA LYS A 43 3.76 -8.25 4.49
C LYS A 43 4.25 -7.93 5.91
N LYS A 44 3.76 -6.87 6.55
CA LYS A 44 4.09 -6.56 7.95
C LYS A 44 3.54 -7.63 8.90
N LYS A 45 2.34 -8.15 8.66
CA LYS A 45 1.79 -9.29 9.41
C LYS A 45 2.67 -10.53 9.24
N THR A 46 3.09 -10.82 8.02
CA THR A 46 4.00 -11.94 7.74
C THR A 46 5.35 -11.77 8.44
N LEU A 47 5.89 -10.55 8.48
CA LEU A 47 7.13 -10.25 9.19
C LEU A 47 6.99 -10.49 10.69
N GLN A 48 5.88 -10.05 11.30
CA GLN A 48 5.59 -10.31 12.70
C GLN A 48 5.52 -11.81 12.99
N ASN A 49 4.81 -12.59 12.16
CA ASN A 49 4.73 -14.04 12.33
C ASN A 49 6.11 -14.72 12.27
N LEU A 50 7.03 -14.23 11.41
CA LEU A 50 8.40 -14.74 11.35
C LEU A 50 9.22 -14.37 12.59
N GLN A 51 8.99 -13.17 13.15
CA GLN A 51 9.61 -12.74 14.40
C GLN A 51 9.13 -13.60 15.57
N ASP A 52 7.81 -13.78 15.70
CA ASP A 52 7.21 -14.61 16.75
C ASP A 52 7.74 -16.05 16.67
N GLY A 53 7.79 -16.64 15.46
CA GLY A 53 8.34 -17.98 15.27
C GLY A 53 9.85 -18.09 15.56
N SER A 54 10.63 -17.03 15.26
CA SER A 54 12.05 -16.96 15.58
C SER A 54 12.27 -16.89 17.10
N ASP A 55 11.47 -16.09 17.81
CA ASP A 55 11.51 -15.97 19.27
C ASP A 55 11.11 -17.27 19.96
N GLU A 56 10.02 -17.91 19.51
CA GLU A 56 9.59 -19.23 20.02
C GLU A 56 10.68 -20.30 19.82
N LEU A 57 11.35 -20.28 18.66
CA LEU A 57 12.44 -21.20 18.36
C LEU A 57 13.66 -20.94 19.27
N MET A 58 13.93 -19.71 19.69
CA MET A 58 15.00 -19.41 20.66
C MET A 58 14.66 -19.88 22.09
N MET A 59 13.37 -20.05 22.41
CA MET A 59 12.91 -20.51 23.72
C MET A 59 12.93 -22.04 23.87
N LEU A 60 13.25 -22.78 22.80
CA LEU A 60 13.38 -24.24 22.90
C LEU A 60 14.66 -24.62 23.64
N ASP A 61 14.49 -25.38 24.74
CA ASP A 61 15.59 -25.94 25.54
C ASP A 61 16.25 -27.17 24.89
N ASP A 62 15.60 -27.78 23.87
CA ASP A 62 16.10 -28.94 23.13
C ASP A 62 16.61 -28.53 21.75
N ASP A 63 17.94 -28.41 21.62
CA ASP A 63 18.65 -28.09 20.38
C ASP A 63 18.95 -29.33 19.51
N SER A 64 18.60 -30.53 19.99
CA SER A 64 18.94 -31.79 19.34
C SER A 64 17.85 -32.30 18.39
N SER A 65 16.62 -31.80 18.52
CA SER A 65 15.49 -32.18 17.69
C SER A 65 15.45 -31.34 16.38
N PRO A 66 15.26 -31.98 15.21
CA PRO A 66 15.13 -31.26 13.96
C PRO A 66 13.83 -30.45 13.91
N ILE A 67 13.93 -29.23 13.40
CA ILE A 67 12.83 -28.28 13.25
C ILE A 67 12.23 -28.41 11.84
N PRO A 68 10.92 -28.69 11.71
CA PRO A 68 10.26 -28.73 10.41
C PRO A 68 10.03 -27.31 9.88
N TYR A 69 10.69 -26.96 8.77
CA TYR A 69 10.52 -25.69 8.07
C TYR A 69 9.69 -25.88 6.79
N MET A 70 8.67 -25.03 6.59
CA MET A 70 7.77 -25.13 5.44
C MET A 70 8.31 -24.34 4.23
N ILE A 71 8.45 -25.01 3.08
CA ILE A 71 8.80 -24.38 1.81
C ILE A 71 7.73 -24.72 0.77
N GLY A 72 6.92 -23.73 0.39
CA GLY A 72 5.75 -23.96 -0.46
C GLY A 72 4.75 -24.88 0.27
N ASP A 73 4.58 -26.09 -0.25
CA ASP A 73 3.62 -27.09 0.27
C ASP A 73 4.30 -28.29 0.98
N VAL A 74 5.62 -28.24 1.18
CA VAL A 74 6.39 -29.34 1.80
C VAL A 74 7.15 -28.87 3.05
N PHE A 75 7.37 -29.78 3.99
CA PHE A 75 8.21 -29.54 5.17
C PHE A 75 9.57 -30.22 5.00
N ILE A 76 10.62 -29.49 5.33
CA ILE A 76 12.00 -29.96 5.37
C ILE A 76 12.53 -29.77 6.78
N SER A 77 13.12 -30.82 7.34
CA SER A 77 13.71 -30.81 8.67
C SER A 77 15.10 -30.20 8.64
N HIS A 78 15.32 -29.19 9.47
CA HIS A 78 16.58 -28.46 9.62
C HIS A 78 17.04 -28.47 11.08
N SER A 79 18.31 -28.12 11.33
CA SER A 79 18.72 -27.81 12.70
C SER A 79 18.06 -26.51 13.19
N GLN A 80 18.07 -26.28 14.51
CA GLN A 80 17.61 -25.01 15.07
C GLN A 80 18.43 -23.83 14.52
N GLU A 81 19.75 -23.96 14.42
CA GLU A 81 20.65 -22.94 13.87
C GLU A 81 20.32 -22.63 12.40
N GLU A 82 20.21 -23.66 11.55
CA GLU A 82 19.83 -23.49 10.14
C GLU A 82 18.47 -22.81 10.00
N THR A 83 17.50 -23.22 10.83
CA THR A 83 16.15 -22.63 10.80
C THR A 83 16.17 -21.16 11.21
N GLN A 84 16.97 -20.78 12.21
CA GLN A 84 17.15 -19.38 12.60
C GLN A 84 17.77 -18.55 11.48
N GLU A 85 18.80 -19.06 10.80
CA GLU A 85 19.40 -18.38 9.66
C GLU A 85 18.40 -18.18 8.51
N MET A 86 17.58 -19.20 8.22
CA MET A 86 16.53 -19.13 7.20
C MET A 86 15.44 -18.12 7.56
N LEU A 87 15.01 -18.09 8.83
CA LEU A 87 14.05 -17.09 9.33
C LEU A 87 14.62 -15.68 9.23
N GLU A 88 15.89 -15.47 9.59
CA GLU A 88 16.55 -14.16 9.47
C GLU A 88 16.62 -13.69 8.01
N ALA A 89 17.08 -14.55 7.10
CA ALA A 89 17.13 -14.23 5.67
C ALA A 89 15.75 -13.91 5.09
N ALA A 90 14.70 -14.62 5.53
CA ALA A 90 13.32 -14.36 5.13
C ALA A 90 12.82 -13.01 5.66
N LYS A 91 13.11 -12.68 6.93
CA LYS A 91 12.79 -11.37 7.54
C LYS A 91 13.47 -10.23 6.78
N GLU A 92 14.78 -10.31 6.55
CA GLU A 92 15.53 -9.28 5.80
C GLU A 92 14.96 -9.06 4.38
N THR A 93 14.67 -10.15 3.66
CA THR A 93 14.07 -10.09 2.32
C THR A 93 12.71 -9.39 2.33
N LEU A 94 11.90 -9.70 3.34
CA LEU A 94 10.57 -9.13 3.50
C LEU A 94 10.63 -7.65 3.89
N GLU A 95 11.54 -7.26 4.77
CA GLU A 95 11.80 -5.87 5.14
C GLU A 95 12.25 -5.03 3.93
N GLN A 96 13.17 -5.54 3.12
CA GLN A 96 13.59 -4.88 1.88
C GLN A 96 12.41 -4.71 0.90
N THR A 97 11.56 -5.74 0.81
CA THR A 97 10.35 -5.69 -0.03
C THR A 97 9.38 -4.62 0.47
N VAL A 98 9.10 -4.59 1.78
CA VAL A 98 8.24 -3.57 2.41
C VAL A 98 8.78 -2.18 2.14
N LYS A 99 10.08 -1.94 2.37
CA LYS A 99 10.73 -0.66 2.10
C LYS A 99 10.60 -0.23 0.64
N GLY A 100 10.74 -1.17 -0.29
CA GLY A 100 10.54 -0.93 -1.73
C GLY A 100 9.09 -0.53 -2.06
N LEU A 101 8.11 -1.20 -1.46
CA LEU A 101 6.69 -0.87 -1.63
C LEU A 101 6.33 0.49 -1.02
N GLU A 102 6.84 0.81 0.17
CA GLU A 102 6.67 2.11 0.82
C GLU A 102 7.25 3.24 -0.04
N GLY A 103 8.41 3.02 -0.67
CA GLY A 103 8.98 3.95 -1.65
C GLY A 103 8.07 4.18 -2.86
N ARG A 104 7.41 3.12 -3.37
CA ARG A 104 6.45 3.23 -4.47
C ARG A 104 5.17 3.97 -4.05
N VAL A 105 4.67 3.73 -2.83
CA VAL A 105 3.54 4.46 -2.26
C VAL A 105 3.87 5.95 -2.17
N SER A 106 5.04 6.30 -1.63
CA SER A 106 5.51 7.69 -1.52
C SER A 106 5.58 8.39 -2.89
N ALA A 107 6.14 7.72 -3.91
CA ALA A 107 6.19 8.27 -5.26
C ALA A 107 4.79 8.50 -5.88
N ILE A 108 3.85 7.58 -5.65
CA ILE A 108 2.47 7.75 -6.10
C ILE A 108 1.78 8.89 -5.33
N GLN A 109 2.03 9.00 -4.03
CA GLN A 109 1.46 10.05 -3.19
C GLN A 109 1.92 11.44 -3.62
N GLN A 110 3.21 11.61 -3.97
CA GLN A 110 3.73 12.84 -4.56
C GLN A 110 3.01 13.19 -5.87
N LEU A 111 2.90 12.21 -6.78
CA LEU A 111 2.20 12.39 -8.06
C LEU A 111 0.72 12.74 -7.89
N LEU A 112 0.04 12.11 -6.92
CA LEU A 112 -1.34 12.43 -6.57
C LEU A 112 -1.45 13.85 -6.00
N GLY A 113 -0.50 14.28 -5.17
CA GLY A 113 -0.44 15.65 -4.66
C GLY A 113 -0.34 16.69 -5.78
N ASP A 114 0.57 16.48 -6.73
CA ASP A 114 0.73 17.38 -7.89
C ASP A 114 -0.54 17.42 -8.76
N LEU A 115 -1.16 16.26 -9.00
CA LEU A 115 -2.43 16.19 -9.74
C LEU A 115 -3.57 16.87 -8.98
N LYS A 116 -3.63 16.73 -7.65
CA LYS A 116 -4.63 17.38 -6.79
C LYS A 116 -4.52 18.89 -6.94
N VAL A 117 -3.32 19.46 -6.78
CA VAL A 117 -3.09 20.91 -6.93
C VAL A 117 -3.51 21.39 -8.31
N GLN A 118 -3.11 20.69 -9.39
CA GLN A 118 -3.48 21.08 -10.75
C GLN A 118 -4.99 21.05 -11.01
N LEU A 119 -5.69 20.04 -10.49
CA LEU A 119 -7.13 19.88 -10.67
C LEU A 119 -7.91 20.91 -9.85
N TYR A 120 -7.55 21.12 -8.57
CA TYR A 120 -8.22 22.14 -7.74
C TYR A 120 -7.91 23.57 -8.21
N ALA A 121 -6.73 23.86 -8.74
CA ALA A 121 -6.42 25.17 -9.32
C ALA A 121 -7.32 25.51 -10.54
N LYS A 122 -7.79 24.49 -11.26
CA LYS A 122 -8.64 24.67 -12.45
C LYS A 122 -10.14 24.58 -12.16
N PHE A 123 -10.54 23.61 -11.34
CA PHE A 123 -11.95 23.29 -11.07
C PHE A 123 -12.46 23.87 -9.76
N GLY A 124 -11.58 24.27 -8.84
CA GLY A 124 -11.96 24.75 -7.50
C GLY A 124 -12.85 23.74 -6.78
N ASP A 125 -13.93 24.23 -6.17
CA ASP A 125 -14.91 23.41 -5.45
C ASP A 125 -15.84 22.58 -6.36
N ASN A 126 -15.68 22.68 -7.69
CA ASN A 126 -16.51 21.92 -8.64
C ASN A 126 -16.02 20.48 -8.87
N ILE A 127 -14.93 20.05 -8.21
CA ILE A 127 -14.42 18.67 -8.29
C ILE A 127 -14.26 18.08 -6.90
N ASN A 128 -14.70 16.82 -6.74
CA ASN A 128 -14.42 16.02 -5.56
C ASN A 128 -13.44 14.90 -5.92
N LEU A 129 -12.27 14.89 -5.30
CA LEU A 129 -11.26 13.86 -5.47
C LEU A 129 -11.22 13.01 -4.20
N GLU A 130 -11.68 11.76 -4.25
CA GLU A 130 -11.80 10.86 -3.09
C GLU A 130 -10.45 10.33 -2.54
N ALA A 131 -9.44 11.19 -2.44
CA ALA A 131 -8.18 10.90 -1.75
C ALA A 131 -8.02 11.72 -0.47
N ASP A 132 -9.09 12.34 0.06
CA ASP A 132 -9.09 12.85 1.44
C ASP A 132 -9.14 11.68 2.43
N GLU A 133 -8.03 10.96 2.51
CA GLU A 133 -7.59 10.37 3.77
C GLU A 133 -6.73 11.45 4.43
N SER A 134 -7.39 12.32 5.22
CA SER A 134 -6.70 13.13 6.23
C SER A 134 -6.01 12.22 7.25
#